data_AF-V4S0N5-F1
#
_entry.id   AF-V4S0N5-F1
#
_cell.length_a   1.000
_cell.length_b   1.000
_cell.length_c   1.000
_cell.angle_alpha   90.00
_cell.angle_beta   90.00
_cell.angle_gamma   90.00
#
_symmetry.space_group_name_H-M   'P 1'
#
loop_
_entity.id
_entity.type
_entity.pdbx_description
1 polymer ?
#
loop_
_entity_poly.entity_id
_entity_poly.type
_entity_poly.pdbx_seq_one_letter_code
_entity_poly.pdbx_strand_id
1 'polypeptide(L)'
;MLLLSLIISSMCMMSNAVRRRQVNITNKVGKNVLVRCRSKNDDLHEHLLRNDQTYSFSFKHNIFRTTLFFCRFTWDDKLHCFNIYDAHRDACTNCNWSFFTDGPCLAETPKNKTTCFIYH
;
A
#
# COMPACT_ATOMS: atom_id res chain seq x y z
N MET A 1 -17.80 -13.07 39.97
CA MET A 1 -16.68 -13.67 39.19
C MET A 1 -17.15 -14.28 37.87
N LEU A 2 -18.30 -14.98 37.80
CA LEU A 2 -18.85 -15.56 36.56
C LEU A 2 -19.21 -14.52 35.47
N LEU A 3 -19.71 -13.34 35.88
CA LEU A 3 -20.02 -12.24 34.95
C LEU A 3 -18.76 -11.65 34.30
N LEU A 4 -17.66 -11.52 35.05
CA LEU A 4 -16.38 -11.03 34.54
C LEU A 4 -15.76 -12.04 33.56
N SER A 5 -15.85 -13.34 33.83
CA SER A 5 -15.39 -14.38 32.90
C SER A 5 -16.20 -14.44 31.61
N LEU A 6 -17.52 -14.16 31.64
CA LEU A 6 -18.35 -14.09 30.44
C LEU A 6 -17.98 -12.89 29.55
N ILE A 7 -17.66 -11.73 30.15
CA ILE A 7 -17.22 -10.53 29.42
C ILE A 7 -15.83 -10.77 28.79
N ILE A 8 -14.89 -11.38 29.53
CA ILE A 8 -13.56 -11.72 29.01
C ILE A 8 -13.67 -12.75 27.87
N SER A 9 -14.54 -13.76 28.02
CA SER A 9 -14.84 -14.75 26.97
C SER A 9 -15.47 -14.10 25.73
N SER A 10 -16.38 -13.13 25.92
CA SER A 10 -17.00 -12.37 24.84
C SER A 10 -16.03 -11.45 24.11
N MET A 11 -15.05 -10.86 24.80
CA MET A 11 -14.01 -10.02 24.17
C MET A 11 -13.01 -10.85 23.35
N CYS A 12 -12.79 -12.12 23.70
CA CYS A 12 -11.99 -13.06 22.89
C CYS A 12 -12.68 -13.45 21.56
N MET A 13 -14.01 -13.31 21.46
CA MET A 13 -14.80 -13.72 20.29
C MET A 13 -15.02 -12.60 19.26
N MET A 14 -14.58 -11.37 19.53
CA MET A 14 -14.54 -10.31 18.51
C MET A 14 -13.21 -10.29 17.78
N SER A 15 -12.77 -11.44 17.26
CA SER A 15 -11.90 -11.46 16.10
C SER A 15 -12.71 -11.00 14.89
N ASN A 16 -13.01 -9.69 14.85
CA ASN A 16 -13.33 -9.03 13.60
C ASN A 16 -12.15 -9.35 12.69
N ALA A 17 -12.36 -10.17 11.66
CA ALA A 17 -11.40 -10.33 10.58
C ALA A 17 -11.27 -8.95 9.92
N VAL A 18 -10.41 -8.10 10.49
CA VAL A 18 -10.20 -6.74 10.02
C VAL A 18 -9.64 -6.87 8.63
N ARG A 19 -10.44 -6.50 7.62
CA ARG A 19 -10.01 -6.52 6.23
C ARG A 19 -8.85 -5.55 6.08
N ARG A 20 -7.63 -6.10 6.03
CA ARG A 20 -6.42 -5.34 5.73
C ARG A 20 -6.28 -5.15 4.23
N ARG A 21 -5.77 -4.00 3.85
CA ARG A 21 -5.28 -3.74 2.49
C ARG A 21 -3.78 -3.95 2.50
N GLN A 22 -3.28 -4.68 1.51
CA GLN A 22 -1.87 -4.92 1.30
C GLN A 22 -1.45 -4.14 0.04
N VAL A 23 -0.39 -3.35 0.16
CA VAL A 23 0.21 -2.64 -0.97
C VAL A 23 1.60 -3.22 -1.18
N ASN A 24 1.87 -3.64 -2.40
CA ASN A 24 3.16 -4.19 -2.82
C ASN A 24 3.71 -3.28 -3.92
N ILE A 25 4.97 -2.87 -3.77
CA ILE A 25 5.64 -1.92 -4.64
C ILE A 25 6.90 -2.59 -5.16
N THR A 26 6.87 -3.04 -6.41
CA THR A 26 8.01 -3.69 -7.07
C THR A 26 8.76 -2.70 -7.94
N ASN A 27 10.07 -2.61 -7.74
CA ASN A 27 10.94 -1.79 -8.58
C ASN A 27 11.26 -2.52 -9.90
N LYS A 28 10.92 -1.90 -11.04
CA LYS A 28 11.22 -2.37 -12.40
C LYS A 28 11.97 -1.33 -13.24
N VAL A 29 12.59 -0.34 -12.60
CA VAL A 29 13.31 0.77 -13.25
C VAL A 29 14.65 0.33 -13.84
N GLY A 30 15.20 -0.83 -13.43
CA GLY A 30 16.52 -1.30 -13.84
C GLY A 30 17.67 -0.79 -12.95
N LYS A 31 17.37 -0.06 -11.87
CA LYS A 31 18.38 0.51 -10.95
C LYS A 31 17.86 0.57 -9.51
N ASN A 32 18.69 1.01 -8.58
CA ASN A 32 18.28 1.20 -7.19
C ASN A 32 17.36 2.42 -7.06
N VAL A 33 16.26 2.24 -6.33
CA VAL A 33 15.26 3.30 -6.07
C VAL A 33 15.08 3.45 -4.58
N LEU A 34 15.21 4.67 -4.06
CA LEU A 34 14.80 5.01 -2.69
C LEU A 34 13.29 5.27 -2.68
N VAL A 35 12.57 4.55 -1.82
CA VAL A 35 11.12 4.65 -1.68
C VAL A 35 10.77 5.13 -0.28
N ARG A 36 10.00 6.21 -0.17
CA ARG A 36 9.40 6.64 1.10
C ARG A 36 7.92 6.91 0.93
N CYS A 37 7.11 6.19 1.70
CA CYS A 37 5.66 6.28 1.66
C CYS A 37 5.12 6.87 2.95
N ARG A 38 4.05 7.66 2.86
CA ARG A 38 3.37 8.23 4.01
C ARG A 38 1.86 8.34 3.77
N SER A 39 1.09 8.20 4.84
CA SER A 39 -0.32 8.57 4.90
C SER A 39 -0.47 9.88 5.69
N LYS A 40 -1.71 10.31 5.95
CA LYS A 40 -1.98 11.39 6.91
C LYS A 40 -1.49 11.07 8.32
N ASN A 41 -1.52 9.79 8.72
CA ASN A 41 -1.31 9.34 10.09
C ASN A 41 -0.05 8.49 10.27
N ASP A 42 0.55 8.00 9.19
CA ASP A 42 1.63 7.02 9.22
C ASP A 42 2.79 7.48 8.33
N ASP A 43 4.02 7.41 8.86
CA ASP A 43 5.23 7.49 8.04
C ASP A 43 5.84 6.10 7.96
N LEU A 44 6.00 5.59 6.73
CA LEU A 44 6.49 4.25 6.49
C LEU A 44 8.00 4.19 6.31
N HIS A 45 8.70 5.29 6.59
CA HIS A 45 10.16 5.42 6.48
C HIS A 45 10.68 5.18 5.06
N GLU A 46 11.98 5.31 4.90
CA GLU A 46 12.67 5.13 3.62
C GLU A 46 13.19 3.70 3.46
N HIS A 47 13.08 3.17 2.25
CA HIS A 47 13.54 1.85 1.85
C HIS A 47 14.30 1.93 0.53
N LEU A 48 15.52 1.38 0.49
CA LEU A 48 16.26 1.19 -0.75
C LEU A 48 15.82 -0.11 -1.42
N LEU A 49 15.21 -0.01 -2.60
CA LEU A 49 14.84 -1.15 -3.42
C LEU A 49 15.81 -1.31 -4.58
N ARG A 50 16.49 -2.46 -4.64
CA ARG A 50 17.22 -2.89 -5.85
C ARG A 50 16.24 -3.24 -6.96
N ASN A 51 16.74 -3.40 -8.18
CA ASN A 51 15.91 -3.88 -9.28
C ASN A 51 15.21 -5.20 -8.91
N ASP A 52 13.95 -5.34 -9.30
CA ASP A 52 13.05 -6.45 -8.99
C ASP A 52 12.70 -6.68 -7.52
N GLN A 53 13.24 -5.88 -6.58
CA GLN A 53 12.83 -5.96 -5.19
C GLN A 53 11.46 -5.35 -4.96
N THR A 54 10.76 -5.92 -3.97
CA THR A 54 9.42 -5.49 -3.57
C THR A 54 9.44 -4.97 -2.14
N TYR A 55 8.91 -3.77 -1.95
CA TYR A 55 8.54 -3.24 -0.64
C TYR A 55 7.04 -3.41 -0.42
N SER A 56 6.65 -3.79 0.79
CA SER A 56 5.29 -4.18 1.11
C SER A 56 4.85 -3.63 2.46
N PHE A 57 3.63 -3.09 2.53
CA PHE A 57 3.02 -2.67 3.79
C PHE A 57 1.51 -2.97 3.80
N SER A 58 0.95 -3.07 5.01
CA SER A 58 -0.48 -3.32 5.21
C SER A 58 -1.09 -2.32 6.17
N PHE A 59 -2.36 -1.99 5.94
CA PHE A 59 -3.13 -1.12 6.83
C PHE A 59 -4.57 -1.60 6.96
N LYS A 60 -5.23 -1.17 8.03
CA LYS A 60 -6.65 -1.46 8.25
C LYS A 60 -7.49 -0.54 7.37
N HIS A 61 -8.51 -1.08 6.73
CA HIS A 61 -9.45 -0.27 5.95
C HIS A 61 -10.09 0.80 6.85
N ASN A 62 -10.01 2.07 6.43
CA ASN A 62 -10.71 3.15 7.09
C ASN A 62 -12.20 3.12 6.68
N ILE A 63 -13.11 3.17 7.68
CA ILE A 63 -14.57 3.16 7.48
C ILE A 63 -15.02 4.30 6.57
N PHE A 64 -14.37 5.46 6.66
CA PHE A 64 -14.69 6.63 5.83
C PHE A 64 -14.13 6.57 4.41
N ARG A 65 -13.39 5.51 4.04
CA ARG A 65 -12.76 5.33 2.71
C ARG A 65 -11.95 6.53 2.21
N THR A 66 -11.23 7.20 3.11
CA THR A 66 -10.39 8.37 2.78
C THR A 66 -8.88 8.08 2.84
N THR A 67 -8.48 6.82 2.99
CA THR A 67 -7.07 6.48 3.14
C THR A 67 -6.30 6.76 1.85
N LEU A 68 -5.23 7.53 1.99
CA LEU A 68 -4.29 7.87 0.92
C LEU A 68 -2.88 7.53 1.40
N PHE A 69 -2.10 6.83 0.57
CA PHE A 69 -0.66 6.70 0.75
C PHE A 69 0.05 7.35 -0.43
N PHE A 70 0.82 8.38 -0.12
CA PHE A 70 1.68 9.09 -1.06
C PHE A 70 3.11 8.59 -0.93
N CYS A 71 3.71 8.19 -2.03
CA CYS A 71 5.08 7.71 -2.07
C CYS A 71 5.96 8.59 -2.95
N ARG A 72 7.21 8.76 -2.49
CA ARG A 72 8.32 9.35 -3.21
C ARG A 72 9.25 8.23 -3.66
N PHE A 73 9.69 8.33 -4.90
CA PHE A 73 10.62 7.40 -5.56
C PHE A 73 11.77 8.24 -6.08
N THR A 74 12.99 7.96 -5.61
CA THR A 74 14.17 8.71 -6.00
C THR A 74 15.20 7.78 -6.64
N TRP A 75 15.63 8.12 -7.85
CA TRP A 75 16.75 7.48 -8.55
C TRP A 75 17.43 8.51 -9.45
N ASP A 76 18.74 8.37 -9.68
CA ASP A 76 19.54 9.34 -10.46
C ASP A 76 19.28 10.81 -10.08
N ASP A 77 19.13 11.09 -8.78
CA ASP A 77 18.78 12.40 -8.24
C ASP A 77 17.45 13.00 -8.74
N LYS A 78 16.61 12.21 -9.41
CA LYS A 78 15.26 12.58 -9.83
C LYS A 78 14.21 12.07 -8.86
N LEU A 79 13.30 12.96 -8.47
CA LEU A 79 12.19 12.66 -7.59
C LEU A 79 10.91 12.43 -8.39
N HIS A 80 10.30 11.27 -8.20
CA HIS A 80 9.00 10.91 -8.75
C HIS A 80 8.01 10.70 -7.62
N CYS A 81 6.80 11.24 -7.76
CA CYS A 81 5.78 11.23 -6.72
C CYS A 81 4.51 10.56 -7.22
N PHE A 82 3.90 9.71 -6.40
CA PHE A 82 2.66 9.04 -6.77
C PHE A 82 1.83 8.64 -5.54
N ASN A 83 0.51 8.78 -5.64
CA ASN A 83 -0.42 8.20 -4.67
C ASN A 83 -0.51 6.70 -4.92
N ILE A 84 0.32 5.91 -4.23
CA ILE A 84 0.39 4.45 -4.42
C ILE A 84 -0.88 3.74 -3.98
N TYR A 85 -1.62 4.36 -3.07
CA TYR A 85 -2.94 3.90 -2.70
C TYR A 85 -3.86 5.10 -2.54
N ASP A 86 -5.01 5.03 -3.20
CA ASP A 86 -6.11 5.97 -3.05
C ASP A 86 -7.41 5.18 -2.88
N ALA A 87 -8.07 5.33 -1.73
CA ALA A 87 -9.28 4.59 -1.40
C ALA A 87 -10.46 4.86 -2.36
N HIS A 88 -10.45 5.96 -3.12
CA HIS A 88 -11.46 6.27 -4.15
C HIS A 88 -11.13 5.61 -5.49
N ARG A 89 -9.83 5.42 -5.81
CA ARG A 89 -9.36 4.80 -7.05
C ARG A 89 -9.24 3.28 -6.94
N ASP A 90 -8.73 2.79 -5.82
CA ASP A 90 -8.20 1.43 -5.69
C ASP A 90 -9.16 0.50 -4.94
N ALA A 91 -9.83 -0.38 -5.70
CA ALA A 91 -10.73 -1.39 -5.16
C ALA A 91 -10.05 -2.74 -4.77
N CYS A 92 -8.71 -2.80 -4.79
CA CYS A 92 -7.91 -4.01 -4.57
C CYS A 92 -7.70 -4.35 -3.08
N THR A 93 -7.73 -5.65 -2.72
CA THR A 93 -7.30 -6.12 -1.39
C THR A 93 -5.78 -6.23 -1.32
N ASN A 94 -5.19 -6.79 -2.38
CA ASN A 94 -3.76 -6.80 -2.62
C ASN A 94 -3.50 -5.93 -3.85
N CYS A 95 -2.89 -4.77 -3.65
CA CYS A 95 -2.59 -3.80 -4.69
C CYS A 95 -1.13 -3.99 -5.09
N ASN A 96 -0.92 -4.67 -6.22
CA ASN A 96 0.40 -5.00 -6.74
C ASN A 96 0.82 -3.95 -7.77
N TRP A 97 1.73 -3.07 -7.37
CA TRP A 97 2.28 -2.03 -8.22
C TRP A 97 3.68 -2.41 -8.71
N SER A 98 3.95 -2.11 -9.97
CA SER A 98 5.29 -2.15 -10.56
C SER A 98 5.68 -0.75 -11.03
N PHE A 99 6.88 -0.32 -10.67
CA PHE A 99 7.42 1.00 -11.03
C PHE A 99 8.41 0.90 -12.17
N PHE A 100 8.10 1.56 -13.28
CA PHE A 100 8.97 1.69 -14.44
C PHE A 100 9.47 3.13 -14.59
N THR A 101 10.35 3.36 -15.57
CA THR A 101 10.81 4.71 -15.95
C THR A 101 9.66 5.61 -16.39
N ASP A 102 8.65 5.03 -17.05
CA ASP A 102 7.53 5.77 -17.63
C ASP A 102 6.43 6.06 -16.59
N GLY A 103 6.36 5.23 -15.56
CA GLY A 103 5.46 5.40 -14.43
C GLY A 103 5.00 4.10 -13.77
N PRO A 104 4.11 4.19 -12.77
CA PRO A 104 3.61 3.04 -12.05
C PRO A 104 2.46 2.35 -12.78
N CYS A 105 2.47 1.01 -12.74
CA CYS A 105 1.38 0.16 -13.22
C CYS A 105 0.81 -0.68 -12.08
N LEU A 106 -0.51 -0.64 -11.91
CA LEU A 106 -1.26 -1.54 -11.05
C LEU A 106 -1.62 -2.80 -11.84
N ALA A 107 -1.23 -3.96 -11.33
CA ALA A 107 -1.52 -5.24 -11.96
C ALA A 107 -3.03 -5.53 -12.00
N GLU A 108 -3.43 -6.32 -13.00
CA GLU A 108 -4.80 -6.83 -13.12
C GLU A 108 -5.25 -7.56 -11.84
N THR A 109 -6.50 -7.34 -11.48
CA THR A 109 -7.20 -8.07 -10.43
C THR A 109 -8.48 -8.66 -11.04
N PRO A 110 -9.15 -9.62 -10.38
CA PRO A 110 -10.43 -10.14 -10.88
C PRO A 110 -11.52 -9.08 -11.12
N LYS A 111 -11.33 -7.85 -10.62
CA LYS A 111 -12.27 -6.75 -10.73
C LYS A 111 -11.85 -5.67 -11.74
N ASN A 112 -10.55 -5.51 -11.98
CA ASN A 112 -9.99 -4.38 -12.71
C ASN A 112 -8.84 -4.83 -13.61
N LYS A 113 -8.81 -4.33 -14.85
CA LYS A 113 -7.67 -4.51 -15.77
C LYS A 113 -6.42 -3.77 -15.27
N THR A 114 -5.26 -4.18 -15.78
CA THR A 114 -3.99 -3.46 -15.58
C THR A 114 -4.15 -1.99 -15.93
N THR A 115 -3.72 -1.11 -15.03
CA THR A 115 -3.82 0.35 -15.20
C THR A 115 -2.46 0.97 -14.96
N CYS A 116 -1.96 1.74 -15.92
CA CYS A 116 -0.68 2.43 -15.83
C CYS A 116 -0.86 3.95 -15.84
N PHE A 117 0.01 4.66 -15.13
CA PHE A 117 0.06 6.11 -15.07
C PHE A 117 1.40 6.57 -15.64
N ILE A 118 1.38 7.69 -16.36
CA ILE A 118 2.59 8.29 -16.93
C ILE A 118 3.01 9.45 -16.03
N TYR A 119 4.30 9.62 -15.78
CA TYR A 119 4.79 10.83 -15.12
C TYR A 119 4.53 12.07 -16.01
N HIS A 120 4.12 13.18 -15.40
CA HIS A 120 4.00 14.47 -16.10
C HIS A 120 5.35 15.19 -16.17
#